data_AF-A0A381I603-F1
#
_entry.id   AF-A0A381I603-F1
#
_cell.length_a   1.000
_cell.length_b   1.000
_cell.length_c   1.000
_cell.angle_alpha   90.00
_cell.angle_beta   90.00
_cell.angle_gamma   90.00
#
_symmetry.space_group_name_H-M   'P 1'
#
loop_
_entity.id
_entity.type
_entity.pdbx_description
1 polymer ?
#
loop_
_entity_poly.entity_id
_entity_poly.type
_entity_poly.pdbx_seq_one_letter_code
_entity_poly.pdbx_strand_id
1 'polypeptide(L)'
;MRLRAIEISAIKEIGNIMASSYVNAIASMLNMTISVSIPDICIDMVGAVLNVPMIRFSDVGDKVLFIENKFKMSDNYFTSHILMIPEMSSLKKILVRLGLEV
;
A
#
# COMPACT_ATOMS: atom_id res chain seq x y z
N MET A 1 -14.14 20.17 0.53
CA MET A 1 -15.08 19.06 0.83
C MET A 1 -14.82 18.61 2.26
N ARG A 2 -15.82 18.59 3.15
CA ARG A 2 -15.63 18.18 4.55
C ARG A 2 -16.30 16.83 4.76
N LEU A 3 -15.51 15.80 5.08
CA LEU A 3 -16.04 14.48 5.41
C LEU A 3 -16.58 14.46 6.83
N ARG A 4 -17.65 13.69 7.04
CA ARG A 4 -18.22 13.38 8.35
C ARG A 4 -17.40 12.27 9.03
N ALA A 5 -17.50 12.17 10.35
CA ALA A 5 -16.79 11.15 11.13
C ALA A 5 -17.08 9.71 10.64
N ILE A 6 -18.33 9.43 10.26
CA ILE A 6 -18.73 8.12 9.72
C ILE A 6 -18.06 7.82 8.37
N GLU A 7 -17.86 8.83 7.52
CA GLU A 7 -17.23 8.68 6.21
C GLU A 7 -15.73 8.42 6.36
N ILE A 8 -15.08 9.12 7.30
CA ILE A 8 -13.68 8.86 7.66
C ILE A 8 -13.51 7.43 8.18
N SER A 9 -14.40 6.98 9.06
CA SER A 9 -14.37 5.60 9.58
C SER A 9 -14.58 4.56 8.48
N ALA A 10 -15.51 4.81 7.55
CA ALA A 10 -15.75 3.92 6.42
C ALA A 10 -14.51 3.82 5.50
N ILE A 11 -13.86 4.95 5.22
CA ILE A 11 -12.59 4.97 4.48
C ILE A 11 -11.50 4.18 5.22
N LYS A 12 -11.47 4.26 6.56
CA LYS A 12 -10.47 3.55 7.38
C LYS A 12 -10.64 2.04 7.23
N GLU A 13 -11.89 1.59 7.29
CA GLU A 13 -12.22 0.17 7.16
C GLU A 13 -11.91 -0.33 5.75
N ILE A 14 -12.27 0.42 4.70
CA ILE A 14 -11.91 0.09 3.32
C ILE A 14 -10.38 -0.02 3.17
N GLY A 15 -9.63 0.94 3.73
CA GLY A 15 -8.17 0.91 3.75
C GLY A 15 -7.61 -0.31 4.47
N ASN A 16 -8.19 -0.66 5.63
CA ASN A 16 -7.78 -1.82 6.41
C ASN A 16 -8.04 -3.14 5.66
N ILE A 17 -9.21 -3.28 5.04
CA ILE A 17 -9.57 -4.45 4.22
C ILE A 17 -8.60 -4.57 3.04
N MET A 18 -8.41 -3.50 2.26
CA MET A 18 -7.52 -3.52 1.11
C MET A 18 -6.09 -3.85 1.54
N ALA A 19 -5.50 -3.10 2.48
CA ALA A 19 -4.12 -3.32 2.92
C ALA A 19 -3.92 -4.76 3.43
N SER A 20 -4.84 -5.28 4.24
CA SER A 20 -4.78 -6.64 4.76
C SER A 20 -4.87 -7.68 3.64
N SER A 21 -5.76 -7.50 2.67
CA SER A 21 -5.87 -8.41 1.52
C SER A 21 -4.60 -8.46 0.68
N TYR A 22 -4.00 -7.30 0.37
CA TYR A 22 -2.74 -7.25 -0.40
C TYR A 22 -1.59 -7.89 0.37
N VAL A 23 -1.41 -7.52 1.65
CA VAL A 23 -0.31 -8.07 2.45
C VAL A 23 -0.48 -9.57 2.63
N ASN A 24 -1.69 -10.07 2.90
CA ASN A 24 -1.95 -11.50 3.03
C ASN A 24 -1.69 -12.27 1.73
N ALA A 25 -2.08 -11.70 0.58
CA ALA A 25 -1.79 -12.32 -0.72
C ALA A 25 -0.28 -12.40 -0.97
N ILE A 26 0.44 -11.31 -0.72
CA ILE A 26 1.91 -11.27 -0.85
C ILE A 26 2.55 -12.26 0.13
N ALA A 27 2.14 -12.26 1.39
CA ALA A 27 2.62 -13.17 2.42
C ALA A 27 2.43 -14.64 1.99
N SER A 28 1.25 -14.97 1.45
CA SER A 28 0.95 -16.31 0.93
C SER A 28 1.82 -16.68 -0.28
N MET A 29 2.00 -15.77 -1.25
CA MET A 29 2.84 -16.01 -2.42
C MET A 29 4.32 -16.23 -2.05
N LEU A 30 4.80 -15.53 -1.03
CA LEU A 30 6.19 -15.63 -0.57
C LEU A 30 6.41 -16.73 0.47
N ASN A 31 5.32 -17.38 0.93
CA ASN A 31 5.30 -18.30 2.06
C ASN A 31 5.97 -17.69 3.32
N MET A 32 5.56 -16.47 3.65
CA MET A 32 6.05 -15.67 4.78
C MET A 32 4.89 -15.24 5.67
N THR A 33 5.19 -14.90 6.93
CA THR A 33 4.23 -14.22 7.81
C THR A 33 4.59 -12.74 7.85
N ILE A 34 3.64 -11.89 7.49
CA ILE A 34 3.79 -10.44 7.52
C ILE A 34 2.69 -9.90 8.44
N SER A 35 3.07 -9.22 9.53
CA SER A 35 2.13 -8.52 10.39
C SER A 35 1.90 -7.10 9.87
N VAL A 36 0.68 -6.61 10.04
CA VAL A 36 0.28 -5.25 9.62
C VAL A 36 -0.34 -4.54 10.81
N SER A 37 0.05 -3.29 11.02
CA SER A 37 -0.64 -2.40 11.96
C SER A 37 -1.93 -1.87 11.33
N ILE A 38 -2.82 -1.32 12.16
CA ILE A 38 -4.00 -0.61 11.67
C ILE A 38 -3.53 0.60 10.83
N PRO A 39 -4.13 0.87 9.66
CA PRO A 39 -3.74 2.00 8.83
C PRO A 39 -4.20 3.33 9.45
N ASP A 40 -3.42 4.38 9.18
CA ASP A 40 -3.83 5.77 9.42
C ASP A 40 -4.37 6.40 8.13
N ILE A 41 -5.23 7.41 8.28
CA ILE A 41 -5.80 8.16 7.17
C ILE A 41 -5.16 9.54 7.11
N CYS A 42 -4.67 9.90 5.92
CA CYS A 42 -4.29 11.26 5.57
C CYS A 42 -5.05 11.67 4.32
N ILE A 43 -5.64 12.86 4.34
CA ILE A 43 -6.39 13.42 3.20
C ILE A 43 -5.79 14.78 2.92
N ASP A 44 -4.98 14.85 1.87
CA ASP A 44 -4.31 16.06 1.42
C ASP A 44 -3.99 15.94 -0.07
N MET A 45 -3.38 16.97 -0.64
CA MET A 45 -2.75 16.93 -1.95
C MET A 45 -1.68 15.83 -1.96
N VAL A 46 -1.57 15.11 -3.09
CA VAL A 46 -0.68 13.95 -3.22
C VAL A 46 0.77 14.26 -2.79
N GLY A 47 1.27 15.46 -3.12
CA GLY A 47 2.62 15.88 -2.71
C GLY A 47 2.80 15.99 -1.19
N ALA A 48 1.78 16.45 -0.47
CA ALA A 48 1.82 16.55 1.00
C ALA A 48 1.75 15.15 1.65
N VAL A 49 0.91 14.26 1.13
CA VAL A 49 0.82 12.86 1.58
C VAL A 49 2.13 12.11 1.36
N LEU A 50 2.80 12.34 0.23
CA LEU A 50 4.07 11.68 -0.10
C LEU A 50 5.28 12.27 0.64
N ASN A 51 5.20 13.51 1.12
CA ASN A 51 6.34 14.16 1.77
C ASN A 51 6.80 13.39 3.04
N VAL A 52 5.85 12.96 3.87
CA VAL A 52 6.12 12.21 5.11
C VAL A 52 6.89 10.90 4.84
N PRO A 53 6.42 10.00 3.96
CA PRO A 53 7.18 8.81 3.61
C PRO A 53 8.50 9.17 2.91
N MET A 54 8.54 10.11 1.97
CA MET A 54 9.77 10.46 1.24
C MET A 54 10.92 10.90 2.16
N ILE A 55 10.65 11.68 3.21
CA ILE A 55 11.67 12.08 4.20
C ILE A 55 12.21 10.85 4.94
N ARG A 56 11.31 9.94 5.35
CA ARG A 56 11.66 8.70 6.06
C ARG A 56 12.39 7.70 5.16
N PHE A 57 12.13 7.72 3.86
CA PHE A 57 12.66 6.79 2.88
C PHE A 57 13.85 7.33 2.08
N SER A 58 14.41 8.49 2.46
CA SER A 58 15.65 9.02 1.87
C SER A 58 16.84 8.03 1.98
N ASP A 59 16.83 7.16 2.99
CA ASP A 59 17.80 6.08 3.18
C ASP A 59 17.34 4.71 2.63
N VAL A 60 16.10 4.60 2.15
CA VAL A 60 15.40 3.33 1.94
C VAL A 60 15.20 3.02 0.46
N GLY A 61 16.30 3.05 -0.29
CA GLY A 61 16.45 2.53 -1.65
C GLY A 61 15.61 3.15 -2.77
N ASP A 62 16.19 3.23 -3.96
CA ASP A 62 15.61 3.92 -5.13
C ASP A 62 14.44 3.18 -5.80
N LYS A 63 13.87 2.14 -5.17
CA LYS A 63 12.88 1.26 -5.79
C LYS A 63 11.60 1.19 -4.97
N VAL A 64 10.49 1.52 -5.64
CA VAL A 64 9.13 1.41 -5.11
C VAL A 64 8.34 0.37 -5.90
N LEU A 65 7.47 -0.38 -5.22
CA LEU A 65 6.44 -1.15 -5.88
C LEU A 65 5.22 -0.26 -6.08
N PHE A 66 4.84 -0.03 -7.33
CA PHE A 66 3.66 0.73 -7.69
C PHE A 66 2.64 -0.20 -8.35
N ILE A 67 1.45 -0.29 -7.75
CA ILE A 67 0.38 -1.19 -8.19
C ILE A 67 -0.83 -0.34 -8.53
N GLU A 68 -1.23 -0.32 -9.80
CA GLU A 68 -2.48 0.28 -10.25
C GLU A 68 -3.61 -0.77 -10.21
N ASN A 69 -4.73 -0.38 -9.61
CA ASN A 69 -5.91 -1.22 -9.46
C ASN A 69 -7.10 -0.55 -10.14
N LYS A 70 -7.84 -1.31 -10.95
CA LYS A 70 -9.09 -0.86 -11.55
C LYS A 70 -10.23 -1.64 -10.95
N PHE A 71 -11.08 -0.95 -10.20
CA PHE A 71 -12.25 -1.52 -9.60
C PHE A 71 -13.47 -1.22 -10.48
N LYS A 72 -14.35 -2.20 -10.59
CA LYS A 72 -15.62 -2.09 -11.29
C LYS A 72 -16.76 -2.23 -10.29
N MET A 73 -17.68 -1.27 -10.26
CA MET A 73 -18.90 -1.33 -9.47
C MET A 73 -20.08 -0.97 -10.36
N SER A 74 -20.90 -1.97 -10.67
CA SER A 74 -21.95 -1.88 -11.71
C SER A 74 -21.34 -1.39 -13.03
N ASP A 75 -21.73 -0.21 -13.52
CA ASP A 75 -21.19 0.40 -14.76
C ASP A 75 -20.09 1.44 -14.50
N ASN A 76 -19.72 1.67 -13.24
CA ASN A 76 -18.68 2.62 -12.87
C ASN A 76 -17.33 1.93 -12.71
N TYR A 77 -16.28 2.61 -13.16
CA TYR A 77 -14.89 2.22 -12.95
C TYR A 77 -14.20 3.25 -12.07
N PHE A 78 -13.44 2.80 -11.08
CA PHE A 78 -12.54 3.67 -10.33
C PHE A 78 -11.13 3.08 -10.34
N THR A 79 -10.14 3.95 -10.52
CA THR A 79 -8.74 3.57 -10.46
C THR A 79 -8.21 3.93 -9.08
N SER A 80 -7.49 3.01 -8.46
CA SER A 80 -6.72 3.25 -7.25
C SER A 80 -5.27 2.87 -7.46
N HIS A 81 -4.40 3.39 -6.61
CA HIS A 81 -2.97 3.10 -6.65
C HIS A 81 -2.50 2.70 -5.25
N ILE A 82 -1.65 1.68 -5.20
CA ILE A 82 -0.94 1.27 -4.00
C ILE A 82 0.55 1.51 -4.24
N LEU A 83 1.16 2.22 -3.30
CA LEU A 83 2.60 2.44 -3.26
C LEU A 83 3.16 1.65 -2.08
N MET A 84 4.04 0.69 -2.38
CA MET A 84 4.79 -0.06 -1.38
C MET A 84 6.26 0.36 -1.46
N ILE A 85 6.80 0.80 -0.32
CA ILE A 85 8.18 1.28 -0.20
C ILE A 85 8.92 0.34 0.76
N PRO A 86 9.40 -0.83 0.28
CA PRO A 86 10.13 -1.77 1.11
C PRO A 86 11.59 -1.31 1.27
N GLU A 87 12.19 -1.63 2.42
CA GLU A 87 13.65 -1.58 2.53
C GLU A 87 14.32 -2.48 1.49
N MET A 88 15.51 -2.12 1.02
CA MET A 88 16.23 -2.93 0.02
C MET A 88 16.51 -4.35 0.49
N SER A 89 16.74 -4.54 1.79
CA SER A 89 16.88 -5.86 2.40
C SER A 89 15.59 -6.71 2.24
N SER A 90 14.44 -6.08 2.41
CA SER A 90 13.12 -6.71 2.28
C SER A 90 12.74 -6.92 0.82
N LEU A 91 13.02 -5.96 -0.06
CA LEU A 91 12.80 -6.08 -1.50
C LEU A 91 13.56 -7.27 -2.09
N LYS A 92 14.85 -7.42 -1.73
CA LYS A 92 15.65 -8.58 -2.14
C LYS A 92 15.01 -9.90 -1.70
N LYS A 93 14.53 -9.99 -0.45
CA LYS A 93 13.83 -11.19 0.05
C LYS A 93 12.58 -11.51 -0.77
N ILE A 94 11.78 -10.49 -1.09
CA ILE A 94 10.57 -10.63 -1.91
C ILE A 94 10.93 -11.18 -3.29
N LEU A 95 11.87 -10.54 -3.99
CA LEU A 95 12.25 -10.90 -5.35
C LEU A 95 12.85 -12.31 -5.45
N VAL A 96 13.76 -12.68 -4.53
CA VAL A 96 14.34 -14.03 -4.47
C VAL A 96 13.26 -15.09 -4.25
N ARG A 97 12.27 -14.81 -3.40
CA ARG A 97 11.15 -15.73 -3.14
C ARG A 97 10.18 -15.85 -4.30
N LEU A 98 10.13 -14.87 -5.19
CA LEU A 98 9.38 -14.93 -6.46
C LEU A 98 10.17 -15.64 -7.58
N GLY A 99 11.38 -16.13 -7.30
CA GLY A 99 12.22 -16.82 -8.28
C GLY A 99 12.99 -15.89 -9.22
N LEU A 100 13.12 -14.62 -8.86
CA LEU A 100 13.91 -13.64 -9.62
C LEU A 100 15.33 -13.58 -9.07
N GLU A 101 16.34 -13.56 -9.96
CA GLU A 101 17.74 -13.32 -9.59
C GLU A 101 17.95 -11.82 -9.32
N VAL A 102 18.60 -11.48 -8.21
CA VAL A 102 18.79 -10.09 -7.70
C VAL A 102 20.22 -9.84 -7.29
#